data_AF-A0A5C8BDF0-F1
#
_entry.id   AF-A0A5C8BDF0-F1
#
_cell.length_a   1.000
_cell.length_b   1.000
_cell.length_c   1.000
_cell.angle_alpha   90.00
_cell.angle_beta   90.00
_cell.angle_gamma   90.00
#
_symmetry.space_group_name_H-M   'P 1'
#
loop_
_entity.id
_entity.type
_entity.pdbx_description
1 polymer ?
#
loop_
_entity_poly.entity_id
_entity_poly.type
_entity_poly.pdbx_seq_one_letter_code
_entity_poly.pdbx_strand_id
1 'polypeptide(L)'
;MIKNSSKLLSVIVVAVTLISCNGGSSTSSASPSDQWTPLSVAYEIVNIATVQTNPESAIPTYKNGGANSITGAEWESYTPPSPYVKNSTRNLQFNEQIFISSPGQTPGVTSYITTEPDGYTWGAMSTAINAMYPFESTGPYAAYSSAYAAGNLVTTPAPGTIKVTANYKAQDMKWWAYESGYSSGKKIARYFITDPYGNQYIMHASNESTPATVLLAFESAVLPSGWTKQGPVYLNEDKILTPSVAPGYLYEYNVIRDSADNTYHQCTWGLGGISTVGQVQGMPIWGANVATTLRIVNSWDNLIYEGGGATLFIFDHKLTSGVNTIANFNPSNGDMLGFDGQTYTTQNTANGMQIKLSGGASILLSGISTFSSSWIQN
;
A
#
# COMPACT_ATOMS: atom_id res chain seq x y z
N MET A 1 7.46 -32.77 51.03
CA MET A 1 6.23 -32.98 50.22
C MET A 1 5.24 -31.94 50.71
N ILE A 2 4.80 -30.91 49.99
CA ILE A 2 4.64 -30.62 48.57
C ILE A 2 4.95 -29.13 48.37
N LYS A 3 5.66 -28.77 47.30
CA LYS A 3 5.87 -27.39 46.84
C LYS A 3 4.54 -26.85 46.30
N ASN A 4 4.05 -25.73 46.81
CA ASN A 4 3.02 -24.94 46.13
C ASN A 4 3.57 -23.56 45.80
N SER A 5 3.93 -23.40 44.53
CA SER A 5 4.41 -22.17 43.93
C SER A 5 3.26 -21.21 43.68
N SER A 6 3.26 -20.11 44.41
CA SER A 6 2.52 -18.89 44.11
C SER A 6 3.03 -18.27 42.80
N LYS A 7 2.24 -18.37 41.72
CA LYS A 7 2.39 -17.50 40.55
C LYS A 7 1.43 -16.33 40.70
N LEU A 8 1.99 -15.19 41.09
CA LEU A 8 1.38 -13.87 40.93
C LEU A 8 1.19 -13.65 39.43
N LEU A 9 -0.07 -13.60 38.98
CA LEU A 9 -0.42 -13.19 37.62
C LEU A 9 -0.47 -11.66 37.61
N SER A 10 0.66 -11.02 37.28
CA SER A 10 0.68 -9.59 36.99
C SER A 10 0.00 -9.36 35.65
N VAL A 11 -1.29 -9.04 35.69
CA VAL A 11 -2.05 -8.51 34.56
C VAL A 11 -1.54 -7.09 34.31
N ILE A 12 -0.59 -6.95 33.39
CA ILE A 12 -0.27 -5.66 32.77
C ILE A 12 -1.44 -5.35 31.84
N VAL A 13 -2.33 -4.49 32.31
CA VAL A 13 -3.33 -3.82 31.47
C VAL A 13 -2.56 -2.90 30.53
N VAL A 14 -2.23 -3.39 29.34
CA VAL A 14 -1.88 -2.51 28.22
C VAL A 14 -3.18 -1.84 27.82
N ALA A 15 -3.34 -0.58 28.21
CA ALA A 15 -4.37 0.28 27.68
C ALA A 15 -4.12 0.42 26.17
N VAL A 16 -4.81 -0.41 25.38
CA VAL A 16 -4.94 -0.20 23.94
C VAL A 16 -5.75 1.08 23.80
N THR A 17 -5.06 2.20 23.62
CA THR A 17 -5.70 3.44 23.19
C THR A 17 -6.33 3.14 21.83
N LEU A 18 -7.64 2.94 21.84
CA LEU A 18 -8.47 2.93 20.64
C LEU A 18 -8.29 4.30 19.97
N ILE A 19 -7.39 4.38 18.98
CA ILE A 19 -7.39 5.51 18.06
C ILE A 19 -8.67 5.36 17.25
N SER A 20 -9.70 6.06 17.72
CA SER A 20 -10.96 6.30 17.03
C SER A 20 -10.65 6.77 15.60
N CYS A 21 -10.95 5.95 14.60
CA CYS A 21 -10.77 6.23 13.17
C CYS A 21 -11.70 7.33 12.61
N ASN A 22 -12.19 8.23 13.46
CA ASN A 22 -13.38 9.05 13.23
C ASN A 22 -13.06 10.54 12.99
N GLY A 23 -11.93 10.84 12.33
CA GLY A 23 -11.57 12.22 12.07
C GLY A 23 -10.18 12.38 11.49
N GLY A 24 -10.01 12.00 10.22
CA GLY A 24 -8.89 12.45 9.41
C GLY A 24 -9.45 13.18 8.21
N SER A 25 -9.46 14.52 8.24
CA SER A 25 -9.75 15.33 7.07
C SER A 25 -8.62 15.15 6.07
N SER A 26 -8.75 14.21 5.13
CA SER A 26 -7.84 14.09 3.99
C SER A 26 -8.15 15.18 2.97
N THR A 27 -7.17 15.98 2.60
CA THR A 27 -7.27 16.89 1.46
C THR A 27 -7.18 16.06 0.17
N SER A 28 -8.31 15.86 -0.48
CA SER A 28 -8.39 15.18 -1.79
C SER A 28 -7.63 16.00 -2.85
N SER A 29 -6.92 15.30 -3.73
CA SER A 29 -6.30 15.89 -4.93
C SER A 29 -7.26 15.97 -6.12
N ALA A 30 -8.51 15.53 -5.96
CA ALA A 30 -9.57 15.69 -6.94
C ALA A 30 -10.02 17.15 -7.01
N SER A 31 -10.44 17.60 -8.19
CA SER A 31 -11.08 18.89 -8.33
C SER A 31 -12.42 18.88 -7.58
N PRO A 32 -12.88 19.99 -6.98
CA PRO A 32 -14.23 20.09 -6.39
C PRO A 32 -15.38 19.78 -7.37
N SER A 33 -15.09 19.71 -8.67
CA SER A 33 -16.01 19.32 -9.75
C SER A 33 -16.08 17.81 -10.01
N ASP A 34 -15.17 17.02 -9.46
CA ASP A 34 -15.08 15.59 -9.77
C ASP A 34 -16.21 14.84 -9.08
N GLN A 35 -17.00 14.11 -9.86
CA GLN A 35 -18.15 13.38 -9.36
C GLN A 35 -17.75 12.01 -8.84
N TRP A 36 -18.18 11.68 -7.63
CA TRP A 36 -18.13 10.33 -7.10
C TRP A 36 -18.93 9.39 -8.01
N THR A 37 -18.28 8.34 -8.48
CA THR A 37 -18.89 7.33 -9.35
C THR A 37 -19.06 6.03 -8.57
N PRO A 38 -20.28 5.46 -8.50
CA PRO A 38 -20.49 4.15 -7.91
C PRO A 38 -19.68 3.08 -8.64
N LEU A 39 -19.07 2.17 -7.90
CA LEU A 39 -18.33 1.03 -8.46
C LEU A 39 -18.58 -0.21 -7.61
N SER A 40 -19.08 -1.28 -8.21
CA SER A 40 -19.30 -2.57 -7.54
C SER A 40 -18.38 -3.68 -8.06
N VAL A 41 -17.97 -3.60 -9.33
CA VAL A 41 -17.09 -4.57 -10.00
C VAL A 41 -16.17 -3.83 -10.98
N ALA A 42 -14.95 -4.32 -11.13
CA ALA A 42 -14.04 -3.95 -12.22
C ALA A 42 -13.50 -5.22 -12.90
N TYR A 43 -13.52 -5.25 -14.23
CA TYR A 43 -12.87 -6.32 -15.01
C TYR A 43 -11.48 -5.85 -15.38
N GLU A 44 -10.46 -6.59 -14.94
CA GLU A 44 -9.08 -6.13 -15.01
C GLU A 44 -8.18 -7.14 -15.70
N ILE A 45 -7.34 -6.66 -16.62
CA ILE A 45 -6.23 -7.43 -17.17
C ILE A 45 -4.90 -6.84 -16.68
N VAL A 46 -3.90 -7.69 -16.56
CA VAL A 46 -2.54 -7.31 -16.15
C VAL A 46 -1.54 -7.73 -17.22
N ASN A 47 -0.60 -6.85 -17.55
CA ASN A 47 0.46 -7.15 -18.50
C ASN A 47 1.68 -7.74 -17.77
N ILE A 48 1.89 -9.05 -17.90
CA ILE A 48 2.94 -9.76 -17.16
C ILE A 48 4.25 -9.92 -17.95
N ALA A 49 4.39 -9.27 -19.12
CA ALA A 49 5.57 -9.47 -19.98
C ALA A 49 6.89 -9.15 -19.27
N THR A 50 6.93 -8.05 -18.52
CA THR A 50 8.17 -7.53 -17.90
C THR A 50 8.65 -8.39 -16.73
N VAL A 51 7.73 -8.94 -15.95
CA VAL A 51 8.06 -9.69 -14.72
C VAL A 51 8.56 -11.11 -14.98
N GLN A 52 8.42 -11.61 -16.22
CA GLN A 52 9.03 -12.87 -16.61
C GLN A 52 10.56 -12.79 -16.66
N THR A 53 11.12 -11.61 -16.94
CA THR A 53 12.58 -11.40 -17.01
C THR A 53 13.11 -10.54 -15.88
N ASN A 54 12.30 -9.61 -15.36
CA ASN A 54 12.64 -8.78 -14.20
C ASN A 54 11.47 -8.74 -13.20
N PRO A 55 11.42 -9.67 -12.23
CA PRO A 55 10.32 -9.76 -11.26
C PRO A 55 10.08 -8.49 -10.43
N GLU A 56 11.08 -7.62 -10.28
CA GLU A 56 10.97 -6.35 -9.55
C GLU A 56 10.30 -5.23 -10.37
N SER A 57 10.04 -5.47 -11.66
CA SER A 57 9.39 -4.48 -12.52
C SER A 57 7.94 -4.25 -12.14
N ALA A 58 7.49 -3.00 -12.28
CA ALA A 58 6.08 -2.69 -12.13
C ALA A 58 5.23 -3.33 -13.25
N ILE A 59 4.10 -3.91 -12.87
CA ILE A 59 3.12 -4.53 -13.76
C ILE A 59 1.97 -3.54 -14.04
N PRO A 60 1.74 -3.15 -15.30
CA PRO A 60 0.56 -2.39 -15.67
C PRO A 60 -0.73 -3.20 -15.51
N THR A 61 -1.71 -2.61 -14.81
CA THR A 61 -3.07 -3.11 -14.67
C THR A 61 -4.02 -2.19 -15.42
N TYR A 62 -4.92 -2.78 -16.20
CA TYR A 62 -5.92 -2.08 -16.98
C TYR A 62 -7.31 -2.54 -16.58
N LYS A 63 -8.28 -1.62 -16.55
CA LYS A 63 -9.69 -1.93 -16.34
C LYS A 63 -10.47 -1.81 -17.64
N ASN A 64 -11.59 -2.51 -17.74
CA ASN A 64 -12.54 -2.32 -18.84
C ASN A 64 -12.95 -0.84 -18.99
N GLY A 65 -12.91 -0.32 -20.21
CA GLY A 65 -13.25 1.06 -20.54
C GLY A 65 -12.93 1.41 -21.99
N GLY A 66 -13.15 2.66 -22.40
CA GLY A 66 -12.89 3.11 -23.77
C GLY A 66 -13.99 2.73 -24.76
N ALA A 67 -13.66 2.77 -26.05
CA ALA A 67 -14.64 2.67 -27.14
C ALA A 67 -15.23 1.26 -27.34
N ASN A 68 -14.47 0.21 -27.04
CA ASN A 68 -14.90 -1.20 -27.13
C ASN A 68 -14.63 -1.92 -25.80
N SER A 69 -15.31 -1.47 -24.76
CA SER A 69 -15.17 -2.03 -23.40
C SER A 69 -15.85 -3.40 -23.29
N ILE A 70 -15.17 -4.37 -22.68
CA ILE A 70 -15.73 -5.70 -22.43
C ILE A 70 -16.92 -5.63 -21.45
N THR A 71 -17.95 -6.44 -21.70
CA THR A 71 -19.11 -6.60 -20.83
C THR A 71 -18.90 -7.70 -19.79
N GLY A 72 -19.73 -7.73 -18.74
CA GLY A 72 -19.67 -8.80 -17.76
C GLY A 72 -20.00 -10.19 -18.30
N ALA A 73 -20.91 -10.27 -19.28
CA ALA A 73 -21.26 -11.54 -19.91
C ALA A 73 -20.08 -12.11 -20.72
N GLU A 74 -19.32 -11.25 -21.40
CA GLU A 74 -18.14 -11.65 -22.15
C GLU A 74 -16.97 -11.99 -21.23
N TRP A 75 -16.82 -11.25 -20.12
CA TRP A 75 -15.73 -11.42 -19.17
C TRP A 75 -15.61 -12.86 -18.68
N GLU A 76 -16.71 -13.54 -18.35
CA GLU A 76 -16.65 -14.89 -17.78
C GLU A 76 -15.90 -15.88 -18.68
N SER A 77 -16.17 -15.88 -19.99
CA SER A 77 -15.49 -16.74 -20.97
C SER A 77 -14.21 -16.16 -21.58
N TYR A 78 -13.90 -14.90 -21.29
CA TYR A 78 -12.79 -14.18 -21.93
C TYR A 78 -11.43 -14.81 -21.59
N THR A 79 -10.55 -14.93 -22.57
CA THR A 79 -9.13 -15.21 -22.36
C THR A 79 -8.34 -14.10 -23.04
N PRO A 80 -7.69 -13.21 -22.28
CA PRO A 80 -6.95 -12.12 -22.89
C PRO A 80 -5.77 -12.64 -23.73
N PRO A 81 -5.43 -11.97 -24.83
CA PRO A 81 -4.27 -12.32 -25.64
C PRO A 81 -2.98 -12.08 -24.84
N SER A 82 -1.97 -12.92 -25.08
CA SER A 82 -0.63 -12.71 -24.53
C SER A 82 -0.10 -11.30 -24.87
N PRO A 83 0.57 -10.58 -23.96
CA PRO A 83 1.06 -11.02 -22.64
C PRO A 83 0.10 -10.73 -21.48
N TYR A 84 -1.17 -10.46 -21.75
CA TYR A 84 -2.14 -10.09 -20.73
C TYR A 84 -2.73 -11.34 -20.07
N VAL A 85 -3.00 -11.27 -18.76
CA VAL A 85 -3.77 -12.28 -18.04
C VAL A 85 -4.90 -11.62 -17.26
N LYS A 86 -5.97 -12.36 -16.99
CA LYS A 86 -7.05 -11.87 -16.13
C LYS A 86 -6.51 -11.64 -14.73
N ASN A 87 -6.84 -10.49 -14.15
CA ASN A 87 -6.80 -10.35 -12.71
C ASN A 87 -8.00 -11.10 -12.11
N SER A 88 -7.84 -11.65 -10.91
CA SER A 88 -8.95 -12.26 -10.17
C SER A 88 -10.12 -11.26 -10.08
N THR A 89 -11.36 -11.69 -10.36
CA THR A 89 -12.54 -10.83 -10.25
C THR A 89 -12.63 -10.26 -8.83
N ARG A 90 -12.66 -8.93 -8.70
CA ARG A 90 -12.64 -8.23 -7.41
C ARG A 90 -14.02 -7.73 -7.06
N ASN A 91 -14.68 -8.36 -6.08
CA ASN A 91 -15.91 -7.82 -5.51
C ASN A 91 -15.51 -6.68 -4.56
N LEU A 92 -15.74 -5.45 -5.00
CA LEU A 92 -15.27 -4.26 -4.31
C LEU A 92 -16.04 -4.06 -3.01
N GLN A 93 -15.29 -3.67 -1.98
CA GLN A 93 -15.81 -3.34 -0.66
C GLN A 93 -15.88 -1.83 -0.43
N PHE A 94 -15.26 -1.00 -1.29
CA PHE A 94 -15.59 0.43 -1.36
C PHE A 94 -16.76 0.63 -2.33
N ASN A 95 -17.48 1.76 -2.20
CA ASN A 95 -18.75 1.99 -2.88
C ASN A 95 -18.65 3.02 -4.00
N GLU A 96 -17.78 4.01 -3.85
CA GLU A 96 -17.59 5.05 -4.84
C GLU A 96 -16.11 5.36 -5.05
N GLN A 97 -15.80 5.89 -6.22
CA GLN A 97 -14.47 6.37 -6.55
C GLN A 97 -14.51 7.74 -7.21
N ILE A 98 -13.38 8.44 -7.13
CA ILE A 98 -12.97 9.42 -8.12
C ILE A 98 -11.69 8.89 -8.76
N PHE A 99 -11.72 8.66 -10.08
CA PHE A 99 -10.51 8.32 -10.83
C PHE A 99 -9.80 9.61 -11.22
N ILE A 100 -8.56 9.79 -10.76
CA ILE A 100 -7.81 11.04 -10.94
C ILE A 100 -7.10 11.03 -12.29
N SER A 101 -6.29 10.01 -12.57
CA SER A 101 -5.60 9.85 -13.86
C SER A 101 -5.03 8.45 -14.04
N SER A 102 -4.67 8.10 -15.27
CA SER A 102 -3.79 6.96 -15.52
C SER A 102 -2.38 7.22 -14.97
N PRO A 103 -1.63 6.17 -14.58
CA PRO A 103 -0.28 6.32 -14.03
C PRO A 103 0.63 7.22 -14.89
N GLY A 104 1.25 8.23 -14.25
CA GLY A 104 2.16 9.18 -14.89
C GLY A 104 1.48 10.23 -15.80
N GLN A 105 0.15 10.22 -15.90
CA GLN A 105 -0.60 11.23 -16.66
C GLN A 105 -1.09 12.36 -15.75
N THR A 106 -1.25 13.54 -16.33
CA THR A 106 -1.90 14.70 -15.68
C THR A 106 -3.31 14.35 -15.22
N PRO A 107 -3.81 14.94 -14.11
CA PRO A 107 -5.19 14.77 -13.66
C PRO A 107 -6.22 14.97 -14.80
N GLY A 108 -7.25 14.12 -14.84
CA GLY A 108 -8.29 14.10 -15.87
C GLY A 108 -7.96 13.27 -17.11
N VAL A 109 -6.73 12.78 -17.26
CA VAL A 109 -6.32 11.99 -18.44
C VAL A 109 -6.39 10.50 -18.14
N THR A 110 -7.16 9.77 -18.98
CA THR A 110 -7.15 8.31 -19.02
C THR A 110 -6.46 7.84 -20.30
N SER A 111 -5.40 7.07 -20.16
CA SER A 111 -4.76 6.38 -21.28
C SER A 111 -5.44 5.05 -21.53
N TYR A 112 -5.58 4.68 -22.81
CA TYR A 112 -6.20 3.42 -23.22
C TYR A 112 -5.23 2.59 -24.05
N ILE A 113 -5.35 1.27 -23.95
CA ILE A 113 -4.79 0.31 -24.90
C ILE A 113 -5.92 -0.41 -25.62
N THR A 114 -5.60 -0.99 -26.76
CA THR A 114 -6.44 -1.97 -27.46
C THR A 114 -5.68 -3.29 -27.52
N THR A 115 -6.32 -4.37 -27.10
CA THR A 115 -5.77 -5.72 -27.25
C THR A 115 -6.03 -6.24 -28.66
N GLU A 116 -5.08 -7.00 -29.20
CA GLU A 116 -5.18 -7.61 -30.53
C GLU A 116 -5.04 -9.13 -30.39
N PRO A 117 -5.79 -9.95 -31.16
CA PRO A 117 -6.71 -9.57 -32.24
C PRO A 117 -8.17 -9.34 -31.79
N ASP A 118 -8.46 -9.34 -30.49
CA ASP A 118 -9.83 -9.29 -29.96
C ASP A 118 -10.46 -7.88 -29.97
N GLY A 119 -9.64 -6.83 -30.11
CA GLY A 119 -10.08 -5.44 -30.29
C GLY A 119 -10.66 -4.79 -29.03
N TYR A 120 -10.61 -5.43 -27.86
CA TYR A 120 -11.12 -4.82 -26.62
C TYR A 120 -10.25 -3.66 -26.17
N THR A 121 -10.89 -2.59 -25.68
CA THR A 121 -10.20 -1.43 -25.14
C THR A 121 -10.14 -1.47 -23.62
N TRP A 122 -9.01 -0.99 -23.06
CA TRP A 122 -8.74 -1.04 -21.63
C TRP A 122 -8.10 0.25 -21.14
N GLY A 123 -8.67 0.84 -20.08
CA GLY A 123 -8.13 2.04 -19.45
C GLY A 123 -7.01 1.69 -18.46
N ALA A 124 -5.85 2.34 -18.59
CA ALA A 124 -4.72 2.16 -17.67
C ALA A 124 -5.09 2.65 -16.27
N MET A 125 -5.09 1.74 -15.29
CA MET A 125 -5.60 1.97 -13.95
C MET A 125 -4.48 2.15 -12.92
N SER A 126 -3.52 1.23 -12.93
CA SER A 126 -2.40 1.27 -11.99
C SER A 126 -1.17 0.58 -12.55
N THR A 127 -0.02 0.82 -11.91
CA THR A 127 1.15 -0.05 -12.03
C THR A 127 1.49 -0.59 -10.65
N ALA A 128 1.81 -1.88 -10.55
CA ALA A 128 1.99 -2.56 -9.28
C ALA A 128 3.34 -3.27 -9.21
N ILE A 129 4.09 -3.06 -8.13
CA ILE A 129 5.26 -3.87 -7.79
C ILE A 129 4.81 -4.81 -6.67
N ASN A 130 4.97 -6.12 -6.86
CA ASN A 130 4.46 -7.13 -5.94
C ASN A 130 5.59 -7.97 -5.34
N ALA A 131 5.49 -8.28 -4.05
CA ALA A 131 6.33 -9.29 -3.41
C ALA A 131 5.56 -10.07 -2.34
N MET A 132 6.04 -11.26 -1.99
CA MET A 132 5.53 -12.00 -0.83
C MET A 132 6.24 -11.60 0.45
N TYR A 133 5.50 -11.61 1.55
CA TYR A 133 5.99 -11.30 2.89
C TYR A 133 5.30 -12.17 3.97
N PRO A 134 6.05 -12.75 4.93
CA PRO A 134 7.47 -13.04 4.81
C PRO A 134 7.74 -13.99 3.62
N PHE A 135 8.92 -13.87 3.02
CA PHE A 135 9.35 -14.78 1.96
C PHE A 135 10.37 -15.77 2.50
N GLU A 136 10.06 -17.06 2.37
CA GLU A 136 10.93 -18.16 2.77
C GLU A 136 11.24 -19.04 1.55
N SER A 137 12.50 -19.01 1.10
CA SER A 137 12.95 -19.77 -0.07
C SER A 137 13.02 -21.28 0.14
N THR A 138 12.87 -21.74 1.38
CA THR A 138 12.78 -23.17 1.75
C THR A 138 11.37 -23.57 2.22
N GLY A 139 10.44 -22.62 2.26
CA GLY A 139 9.07 -22.81 2.74
C GLY A 139 8.06 -22.92 1.59
N PRO A 140 6.85 -22.33 1.72
CA PRO A 140 5.78 -22.44 0.73
C PRO A 140 6.14 -21.83 -0.63
N TYR A 141 7.21 -21.05 -0.71
CA TYR A 141 7.66 -20.37 -1.93
C TYR A 141 8.96 -20.94 -2.53
N ALA A 142 9.34 -22.17 -2.16
CA ALA A 142 10.57 -22.80 -2.64
C ALA A 142 10.68 -22.95 -4.18
N ALA A 143 9.56 -22.88 -4.90
CA ALA A 143 9.53 -22.91 -6.36
C ALA A 143 9.88 -21.57 -7.04
N TYR A 144 10.04 -20.49 -6.26
CA TYR A 144 10.25 -19.14 -6.79
C TYR A 144 11.64 -18.63 -6.45
N SER A 145 12.27 -17.92 -7.39
CA SER A 145 13.62 -17.40 -7.24
C SER A 145 13.73 -16.22 -6.27
N SER A 146 12.63 -15.50 -6.01
CA SER A 146 12.60 -14.33 -5.13
C SER A 146 11.20 -14.04 -4.60
N ALA A 147 11.12 -13.17 -3.59
CA ALA A 147 9.87 -12.62 -3.07
C ALA A 147 9.01 -11.98 -4.17
N TYR A 148 9.66 -11.28 -5.11
CA TYR A 148 9.03 -10.64 -6.26
C TYR A 148 8.49 -11.64 -7.27
N ALA A 149 9.25 -12.69 -7.59
CA ALA A 149 8.79 -13.75 -8.48
C ALA A 149 7.54 -14.43 -7.91
N ALA A 150 7.54 -14.78 -6.62
CA ALA A 150 6.36 -15.31 -5.93
C ALA A 150 5.20 -14.29 -5.92
N GLY A 151 5.49 -13.01 -5.63
CA GLY A 151 4.50 -11.93 -5.59
C GLY A 151 3.72 -11.75 -6.90
N ASN A 152 4.38 -11.97 -8.04
CA ASN A 152 3.75 -11.83 -9.35
C ASN A 152 3.03 -13.10 -9.84
N LEU A 153 3.51 -14.29 -9.45
CA LEU A 153 3.05 -15.56 -10.04
C LEU A 153 2.10 -16.37 -9.13
N VAL A 154 2.09 -16.10 -7.83
CA VAL A 154 1.15 -16.74 -6.91
C VAL A 154 -0.17 -15.98 -6.90
N THR A 155 -1.26 -16.66 -7.22
CA THR A 155 -2.62 -16.10 -7.18
C THR A 155 -3.05 -15.79 -5.74
N THR A 156 -3.01 -16.80 -4.87
CA THR A 156 -3.42 -16.70 -3.46
C THR A 156 -2.21 -16.97 -2.56
N PRO A 157 -1.81 -16.03 -1.69
CA PRO A 157 -0.76 -16.23 -0.71
C PRO A 157 -0.96 -17.49 0.14
N ALA A 158 0.13 -18.14 0.53
CA ALA A 158 0.09 -19.25 1.47
C ALA A 158 -0.34 -18.77 2.89
N PRO A 159 -0.96 -19.62 3.72
CA PRO A 159 -1.26 -19.31 5.10
C PRO A 159 -0.05 -18.77 5.87
N GLY A 160 -0.25 -17.70 6.64
CA GLY A 160 0.82 -17.05 7.42
C GLY A 160 1.67 -16.07 6.61
N THR A 161 1.30 -15.82 5.35
CA THR A 161 2.00 -14.89 4.46
C THR A 161 0.98 -13.97 3.76
N ILE A 162 1.49 -12.88 3.21
CA ILE A 162 0.74 -11.89 2.45
C ILE A 162 1.50 -11.53 1.17
N LYS A 163 0.78 -11.04 0.17
CA LYS A 163 1.37 -10.28 -0.92
C LYS A 163 1.34 -8.81 -0.53
N VAL A 164 2.50 -8.16 -0.52
CA VAL A 164 2.63 -6.71 -0.41
C VAL A 164 2.75 -6.12 -1.81
N THR A 165 2.09 -4.98 -2.01
CA THR A 165 2.08 -4.29 -3.29
C THR A 165 2.27 -2.79 -3.08
N ALA A 166 3.30 -2.22 -3.70
CA ALA A 166 3.37 -0.78 -3.96
C ALA A 166 2.52 -0.51 -5.20
N ASN A 167 1.33 0.05 -5.01
CA ASN A 167 0.33 0.19 -6.08
C ASN A 167 0.22 1.64 -6.52
N TYR A 168 0.83 1.97 -7.65
CA TYR A 168 0.78 3.29 -8.24
C TYR A 168 -0.57 3.52 -8.91
N LYS A 169 -1.50 4.14 -8.18
CA LYS A 169 -2.90 4.29 -8.57
C LYS A 169 -3.42 5.66 -8.14
N ALA A 170 -3.93 6.42 -9.11
CA ALA A 170 -4.49 7.74 -8.87
C ALA A 170 -6.03 7.64 -8.75
N GLN A 171 -6.51 7.29 -7.57
CA GLN A 171 -7.93 7.09 -7.31
C GLN A 171 -8.26 7.39 -5.85
N ASP A 172 -9.24 8.27 -5.61
CA ASP A 172 -9.88 8.36 -4.30
C ASP A 172 -10.94 7.27 -4.17
N MET A 173 -11.02 6.63 -3.00
CA MET A 173 -11.95 5.54 -2.72
C MET A 173 -12.80 5.87 -1.51
N LYS A 174 -14.12 5.63 -1.59
CA LYS A 174 -15.05 5.88 -0.49
C LYS A 174 -15.74 4.61 -0.03
N TRP A 175 -15.63 4.32 1.25
CA TRP A 175 -16.39 3.29 1.96
C TRP A 175 -17.55 3.97 2.67
N TRP A 176 -18.78 3.69 2.25
CA TRP A 176 -19.95 4.22 2.94
C TRP A 176 -20.09 3.67 4.37
N ALA A 177 -20.62 4.47 5.29
CA ALA A 177 -21.06 3.97 6.59
C ALA A 177 -22.38 3.21 6.49
N TYR A 178 -23.25 3.64 5.58
CA TYR A 178 -24.62 3.15 5.43
C TYR A 178 -24.91 2.73 3.99
N GLU A 179 -25.81 1.76 3.80
CA GLU A 179 -26.35 1.39 2.50
C GLU A 179 -26.88 2.64 1.77
N SER A 180 -26.69 2.70 0.45
CA SER A 180 -27.08 3.82 -0.43
C SER A 180 -26.47 5.19 -0.11
N GLY A 181 -25.48 5.28 0.79
CA GLY A 181 -24.83 6.55 1.16
C GLY A 181 -25.70 7.46 2.03
N TYR A 182 -26.87 7.01 2.46
CA TYR A 182 -27.79 7.77 3.31
C TYR A 182 -27.73 7.28 4.75
N SER A 183 -27.66 8.20 5.72
CA SER A 183 -27.57 7.89 7.16
C SER A 183 -28.78 7.12 7.74
N SER A 184 -29.86 6.96 6.97
CA SER A 184 -31.04 6.17 7.31
C SER A 184 -30.96 4.70 6.86
N GLY A 185 -29.94 4.31 6.08
CA GLY A 185 -29.72 2.95 5.62
C GLY A 185 -29.22 2.00 6.71
N LYS A 186 -29.06 0.71 6.39
CA LYS A 186 -28.36 -0.21 7.29
C LYS A 186 -26.86 0.09 7.29
N LYS A 187 -26.20 -0.09 8.43
CA LYS A 187 -24.74 0.04 8.48
C LYS A 187 -24.06 -1.09 7.71
N ILE A 188 -23.01 -0.75 6.97
CA ILE A 188 -22.22 -1.72 6.19
C ILE A 188 -21.08 -2.24 7.06
N ALA A 189 -20.92 -3.56 7.12
CA ALA A 189 -19.80 -4.19 7.81
C ALA A 189 -18.47 -3.91 7.07
N ARG A 190 -17.45 -3.50 7.82
CA ARG A 190 -16.08 -3.26 7.35
C ARG A 190 -15.11 -4.17 8.07
N TYR A 191 -14.03 -4.52 7.38
CA TYR A 191 -13.04 -5.47 7.85
C TYR A 191 -11.67 -4.82 7.77
N PHE A 192 -10.92 -4.90 8.86
CA PHE A 192 -9.61 -4.32 9.00
C PHE A 192 -8.60 -5.37 9.43
N ILE A 193 -7.37 -5.19 8.98
CA ILE A 193 -6.20 -5.89 9.50
C ILE A 193 -5.19 -4.86 9.99
N THR A 194 -4.44 -5.20 11.03
CA THR A 194 -3.39 -4.36 11.60
C THR A 194 -2.10 -5.16 11.67
N ASP A 195 -1.01 -4.58 11.18
CA ASP A 195 0.31 -5.19 11.22
C ASP A 195 1.00 -5.03 12.59
N PRO A 196 2.12 -5.73 12.85
CA PRO A 196 2.83 -5.65 14.12
C PRO A 196 3.39 -4.25 14.43
N TYR A 197 3.45 -3.36 13.44
CA TYR A 197 3.95 -2.00 13.54
C TYR A 197 2.83 -0.98 13.80
N GLY A 198 1.57 -1.44 13.82
CA GLY A 198 0.38 -0.62 14.05
C GLY A 198 -0.21 0.02 12.80
N ASN A 199 0.27 -0.33 11.59
CA ASN A 199 -0.38 0.11 10.35
C ASN A 199 -1.70 -0.64 10.20
N GLN A 200 -2.77 0.10 9.95
CA GLN A 200 -4.10 -0.48 9.73
C GLN A 200 -4.48 -0.42 8.26
N TYR A 201 -5.12 -1.48 7.79
CA TYR A 201 -5.55 -1.64 6.42
C TYR A 201 -7.05 -1.98 6.39
N ILE A 202 -7.80 -1.31 5.52
CA ILE A 202 -9.24 -1.55 5.28
C ILE A 202 -9.42 -2.44 4.06
N MET A 203 -10.35 -3.41 4.12
CA MET A 203 -10.62 -4.30 3.01
C MET A 203 -11.12 -3.50 1.79
N HIS A 204 -10.40 -3.68 0.69
CA HIS A 204 -10.66 -3.16 -0.64
C HIS A 204 -11.56 -4.10 -1.42
N ALA A 205 -11.20 -5.38 -1.46
CA ALA A 205 -11.87 -6.36 -2.31
C ALA A 205 -11.80 -7.74 -1.69
N SER A 206 -12.78 -8.57 -2.01
CA SER A 206 -12.79 -10.01 -1.74
C SER A 206 -13.10 -10.76 -3.03
N ASN A 207 -12.69 -12.02 -3.11
CA ASN A 207 -13.17 -12.93 -4.15
C ASN A 207 -14.64 -13.36 -3.89
N GLU A 208 -15.17 -13.01 -2.72
CA GLU A 208 -16.54 -13.28 -2.29
C GLU A 208 -17.47 -12.08 -2.55
N SER A 209 -18.73 -12.35 -2.90
CA SER A 209 -19.70 -11.32 -3.33
C SER A 209 -20.82 -11.04 -2.33
N THR A 210 -20.97 -11.86 -1.28
CA THR A 210 -22.04 -11.69 -0.28
C THR A 210 -21.47 -11.33 1.09
N PRO A 211 -22.18 -10.53 1.92
CA PRO A 211 -21.68 -10.18 3.25
C PRO A 211 -21.31 -11.39 4.12
N ALA A 212 -22.08 -12.48 4.02
CA ALA A 212 -21.83 -13.70 4.79
C ALA A 212 -20.56 -14.44 4.31
N THR A 213 -20.36 -14.56 2.99
CA THR A 213 -19.16 -15.24 2.47
C THR A 213 -17.91 -14.38 2.61
N VAL A 214 -18.03 -13.04 2.50
CA VAL A 214 -16.94 -12.11 2.82
C VAL A 214 -16.50 -12.25 4.29
N LEU A 215 -17.44 -12.37 5.23
CA LEU A 215 -17.12 -12.61 6.64
C LEU A 215 -16.36 -13.93 6.81
N LEU A 216 -16.82 -15.02 6.19
CA LEU A 216 -16.16 -16.31 6.27
C LEU A 216 -14.74 -16.27 5.66
N ALA A 217 -14.56 -15.61 4.51
CA ALA A 217 -13.25 -15.41 3.90
C ALA A 217 -12.31 -14.63 4.84
N PHE A 218 -12.79 -13.53 5.43
CA PHE A 218 -12.05 -12.75 6.41
C PHE A 218 -11.63 -13.58 7.64
N GLU A 219 -12.55 -14.38 8.18
CA GLU A 219 -12.28 -15.24 9.33
C GLU A 219 -11.30 -16.37 8.99
N SER A 220 -11.38 -16.92 7.77
CA SER A 220 -10.49 -18.00 7.29
C SER A 220 -9.06 -17.55 6.98
N ALA A 221 -8.84 -16.26 6.70
CA ALA A 221 -7.52 -15.73 6.37
C ALA A 221 -6.52 -15.96 7.51
N VAL A 222 -5.38 -16.57 7.18
CA VAL A 222 -4.26 -16.81 8.11
C VAL A 222 -3.20 -15.76 7.81
N LEU A 223 -3.13 -14.74 8.67
CA LEU A 223 -2.17 -13.64 8.56
C LEU A 223 -0.79 -14.02 9.13
N PRO A 224 0.27 -13.29 8.79
CA PRO A 224 1.58 -13.45 9.40
C PRO A 224 1.56 -13.21 10.91
N SER A 225 2.59 -13.68 11.60
CA SER A 225 2.72 -13.51 13.04
C SER A 225 2.65 -12.04 13.46
N GLY A 226 1.93 -11.76 14.56
CA GLY A 226 1.74 -10.43 15.12
C GLY A 226 0.67 -9.57 14.44
N TRP A 227 0.09 -10.01 13.32
CA TRP A 227 -1.06 -9.34 12.71
C TRP A 227 -2.34 -9.61 13.47
N THR A 228 -3.26 -8.64 13.46
CA THR A 228 -4.58 -8.77 14.09
C THR A 228 -5.70 -8.46 13.10
N LYS A 229 -6.85 -9.12 13.28
CA LYS A 229 -8.09 -8.90 12.52
C LYS A 229 -9.09 -8.13 13.35
N GLN A 230 -9.79 -7.18 12.74
CA GLN A 230 -10.92 -6.46 13.35
C GLN A 230 -12.09 -6.38 12.36
N GLY A 231 -13.19 -7.05 12.69
CA GLY A 231 -14.38 -7.06 11.85
C GLY A 231 -15.45 -8.01 12.40
N PRO A 232 -16.74 -7.78 12.13
CA PRO A 232 -17.28 -6.61 11.41
C PRO A 232 -17.17 -5.32 12.26
N VAL A 233 -16.72 -4.24 11.63
CA VAL A 233 -16.71 -2.88 12.17
C VAL A 233 -17.74 -2.06 11.41
N TYR A 234 -18.49 -1.22 12.11
CA TYR A 234 -19.48 -0.35 11.48
C TYR A 234 -19.05 1.10 11.62
N LEU A 235 -18.82 1.77 10.48
CA LEU A 235 -18.39 3.16 10.47
C LEU A 235 -19.49 4.08 11.03
N ASN A 236 -19.09 5.23 11.57
CA ASN A 236 -20.03 6.28 11.98
C ASN A 236 -20.30 7.29 10.86
N GLU A 237 -19.33 7.45 9.97
CA GLU A 237 -19.36 8.29 8.78
C GLU A 237 -18.59 7.61 7.64
N ASP A 238 -18.79 8.08 6.42
CA ASP A 238 -18.09 7.56 5.25
C ASP A 238 -16.58 7.73 5.41
N LYS A 239 -15.82 6.70 5.05
CA LYS A 239 -14.36 6.77 5.04
C LYS A 239 -13.89 7.04 3.62
N ILE A 240 -13.19 8.15 3.42
CA ILE A 240 -12.48 8.45 2.19
C ILE A 240 -11.01 8.06 2.38
N LEU A 241 -10.47 7.39 1.38
CA LEU A 241 -9.04 7.14 1.25
C LEU A 241 -8.54 7.85 0.01
N THR A 242 -7.46 8.62 0.20
CA THR A 242 -6.76 9.37 -0.83
C THR A 242 -5.33 8.85 -0.93
N PRO A 243 -4.75 8.71 -2.13
CA PRO A 243 -3.42 8.16 -2.30
C PRO A 243 -2.35 9.09 -1.72
N SER A 244 -1.21 8.50 -1.37
CA SER A 244 0.02 9.25 -1.19
C SER A 244 0.46 9.84 -2.53
N VAL A 245 1.11 11.00 -2.50
CA VAL A 245 1.51 11.75 -3.71
C VAL A 245 2.99 12.04 -3.76
N ALA A 246 3.54 12.14 -4.97
CA ALA A 246 4.87 12.68 -5.22
C ALA A 246 4.89 13.48 -6.53
N PRO A 247 5.92 14.33 -6.76
CA PRO A 247 6.08 15.05 -8.01
C PRO A 247 6.04 14.13 -9.25
N GLY A 248 5.58 14.67 -10.38
CA GLY A 248 5.46 13.91 -11.63
C GLY A 248 4.17 13.10 -11.77
N TYR A 249 3.09 13.52 -11.09
CA TYR A 249 1.78 12.86 -11.10
C TYR A 249 1.86 11.39 -10.65
N LEU A 250 2.65 11.17 -9.60
CA LEU A 250 2.77 9.87 -8.95
C LEU A 250 1.83 9.80 -7.76
N TYR A 251 1.03 8.75 -7.72
CA TYR A 251 0.05 8.46 -6.70
C TYR A 251 0.24 7.02 -6.25
N GLU A 252 0.24 6.75 -4.96
CA GLU A 252 0.57 5.43 -4.43
C GLU A 252 -0.36 5.01 -3.30
N TYR A 253 -0.61 3.70 -3.25
CA TYR A 253 -1.16 3.02 -2.11
C TYR A 253 -0.36 1.78 -1.74
N ASN A 254 -0.02 1.67 -0.45
CA ASN A 254 0.39 0.41 0.14
C ASN A 254 -0.81 -0.54 0.19
N VAL A 255 -0.70 -1.67 -0.52
CA VAL A 255 -1.75 -2.68 -0.65
C VAL A 255 -1.26 -4.03 -0.16
N ILE A 256 -2.16 -4.78 0.47
CA ILE A 256 -1.89 -6.12 0.98
C ILE A 256 -2.95 -7.09 0.50
N ARG A 257 -2.56 -8.31 0.16
CA ARG A 257 -3.47 -9.43 -0.09
C ARG A 257 -3.16 -10.60 0.84
N ASP A 258 -4.19 -11.19 1.43
CA ASP A 258 -4.09 -12.27 2.42
C ASP A 258 -4.26 -13.67 1.82
N SER A 259 -4.17 -14.70 2.66
CA SER A 259 -4.29 -16.12 2.25
C SER A 259 -5.70 -16.58 1.89
N ALA A 260 -6.71 -15.71 2.00
CA ALA A 260 -8.08 -15.95 1.56
C ALA A 260 -8.45 -15.06 0.35
N ASP A 261 -7.43 -14.49 -0.30
CA ASP A 261 -7.55 -13.61 -1.46
C ASP A 261 -8.32 -12.31 -1.20
N ASN A 262 -8.42 -11.88 0.07
CA ASN A 262 -8.90 -10.54 0.39
C ASN A 262 -7.76 -9.54 0.20
N THR A 263 -8.10 -8.38 -0.36
CA THR A 263 -7.16 -7.27 -0.55
C THR A 263 -7.51 -6.11 0.37
N TYR A 264 -6.51 -5.41 0.88
CA TYR A 264 -6.63 -4.29 1.80
C TYR A 264 -5.76 -3.12 1.36
N HIS A 265 -6.25 -1.90 1.55
CA HIS A 265 -5.46 -0.67 1.42
C HIS A 265 -5.04 -0.17 2.78
N GLN A 266 -3.79 0.28 2.94
CA GLN A 266 -3.38 0.97 4.15
C GLN A 266 -4.21 2.23 4.32
N CYS A 267 -4.79 2.40 5.49
CA CYS A 267 -5.64 3.55 5.80
C CYS A 267 -5.23 4.30 7.07
N THR A 268 -4.23 3.80 7.80
CA THR A 268 -3.65 4.46 8.96
C THR A 268 -2.21 4.00 9.15
N TRP A 269 -1.35 4.95 9.49
CA TRP A 269 0.05 4.71 9.81
C TRP A 269 0.23 4.39 11.29
N GLY A 270 1.04 3.38 11.57
CA GLY A 270 1.46 3.07 12.92
C GLY A 270 2.39 4.15 13.46
N LEU A 271 2.28 4.48 14.75
CA LEU A 271 3.07 5.54 15.38
C LEU A 271 4.58 5.25 15.38
N GLY A 272 4.99 3.99 15.21
CA GLY A 272 6.39 3.61 15.10
C GLY A 272 7.04 3.98 13.75
N GLY A 273 6.23 4.29 12.73
CA GLY A 273 6.67 4.69 11.40
C GLY A 273 7.31 3.58 10.55
N ILE A 274 7.27 2.32 11.01
CA ILE A 274 7.81 1.18 10.25
C ILE A 274 6.72 0.69 9.29
N SER A 275 7.03 0.64 7.99
CA SER A 275 6.14 0.07 6.98
C SER A 275 6.42 -1.41 6.76
N THR A 276 5.38 -2.23 6.65
CA THR A 276 5.48 -3.63 6.20
C THR A 276 6.10 -3.73 4.80
N VAL A 277 5.76 -2.82 3.88
CA VAL A 277 6.34 -2.80 2.52
C VAL A 277 7.86 -2.54 2.58
N GLY A 278 8.31 -1.68 3.49
CA GLY A 278 9.73 -1.44 3.76
C GLY A 278 10.48 -2.60 4.43
N GLN A 279 9.80 -3.72 4.72
CA GLN A 279 10.44 -4.96 5.19
C GLN A 279 10.77 -5.92 4.03
N VAL A 280 10.54 -5.51 2.78
CA VAL A 280 10.97 -6.23 1.58
C VAL A 280 12.07 -5.42 0.90
N GLN A 281 13.27 -5.99 0.81
CA GLN A 281 14.41 -5.32 0.19
C GLN A 281 14.11 -4.94 -1.26
N GLY A 282 14.38 -3.68 -1.63
CA GLY A 282 14.17 -3.13 -2.97
C GLY A 282 12.77 -2.55 -3.21
N MET A 283 11.81 -2.76 -2.29
CA MET A 283 10.48 -2.17 -2.44
C MET A 283 10.53 -0.66 -2.20
N PRO A 284 9.88 0.16 -3.04
CA PRO A 284 9.71 1.59 -2.76
C PRO A 284 8.96 1.79 -1.44
N ILE A 285 9.45 2.70 -0.60
CA ILE A 285 8.84 3.06 0.67
C ILE A 285 8.14 4.40 0.50
N TRP A 286 6.85 4.44 0.81
CA TRP A 286 6.04 5.64 0.70
C TRP A 286 5.56 6.08 2.08
N GLY A 287 5.56 7.39 2.33
CA GLY A 287 4.86 7.98 3.46
C GLY A 287 3.39 8.20 3.18
N ALA A 288 2.78 9.13 3.90
CA ALA A 288 1.36 9.42 3.84
C ALA A 288 1.11 10.78 3.19
N ASN A 289 -0.12 11.00 2.73
CA ASN A 289 -0.61 12.33 2.34
C ASN A 289 -0.94 13.25 3.54
N VAL A 290 -0.61 12.81 4.76
CA VAL A 290 -0.76 13.54 6.01
C VAL A 290 0.57 13.49 6.78
N ALA A 291 0.72 14.35 7.79
CA ALA A 291 1.93 14.33 8.59
C ALA A 291 2.18 12.94 9.19
N THR A 292 3.38 12.39 8.99
CA THR A 292 3.71 11.02 9.38
C THR A 292 5.17 10.88 9.82
N THR A 293 5.49 9.74 10.41
CA THR A 293 6.87 9.30 10.66
C THR A 293 7.15 8.10 9.77
N LEU A 294 8.30 8.10 9.11
CA LEU A 294 8.83 6.95 8.39
C LEU A 294 10.15 6.54 9.01
N ARG A 295 10.22 5.32 9.54
CA ARG A 295 11.41 4.78 10.18
C ARG A 295 12.05 3.69 9.33
N ILE A 296 13.32 3.88 9.01
CA ILE A 296 14.16 2.93 8.29
C ILE A 296 14.99 2.14 9.30
N VAL A 297 14.81 0.81 9.30
CA VAL A 297 15.40 -0.11 10.28
C VAL A 297 16.32 -1.16 9.65
N ASN A 298 16.36 -1.24 8.32
CA ASN A 298 17.15 -2.24 7.59
C ASN A 298 18.28 -1.55 6.81
N SER A 299 19.47 -2.15 6.84
CA SER A 299 20.70 -1.61 6.21
C SER A 299 20.77 -1.90 4.70
N TRP A 300 19.73 -1.52 3.98
CA TRP A 300 19.57 -1.72 2.53
C TRP A 300 19.69 -0.40 1.77
N ASP A 301 19.87 -0.51 0.46
CA ASP A 301 19.56 0.58 -0.44
C ASP A 301 18.04 0.71 -0.55
N ASN A 302 17.52 1.91 -0.28
CA ASN A 302 16.08 2.16 -0.25
C ASN A 302 15.74 3.35 -1.15
N LEU A 303 14.61 3.27 -1.84
CA LEU A 303 13.96 4.39 -2.51
C LEU A 303 12.76 4.82 -1.68
N ILE A 304 12.72 6.09 -1.28
CA ILE A 304 11.78 6.61 -0.28
C ILE A 304 11.07 7.86 -0.83
N TYR A 305 9.75 7.95 -0.61
CA TYR A 305 8.91 9.10 -0.94
C TYR A 305 8.20 9.63 0.31
N GLU A 306 8.09 10.96 0.50
CA GLU A 306 7.33 11.55 1.63
C GLU A 306 5.83 11.20 1.59
N GLY A 307 5.24 11.06 0.39
CA GLY A 307 3.82 10.79 0.22
C GLY A 307 2.89 12.01 0.28
N GLY A 308 3.43 13.23 0.38
CA GLY A 308 2.70 14.50 0.25
C GLY A 308 2.37 15.21 1.56
N GLY A 309 2.45 14.52 2.69
CA GLY A 309 2.40 15.13 4.02
C GLY A 309 3.79 15.36 4.61
N ALA A 310 3.89 16.29 5.57
CA ALA A 310 5.12 16.57 6.31
C ALA A 310 5.66 15.28 6.98
N THR A 311 6.83 14.83 6.55
CA THR A 311 7.36 13.53 6.97
C THR A 311 8.60 13.68 7.83
N LEU A 312 8.58 13.06 9.00
CA LEU A 312 9.80 12.82 9.78
C LEU A 312 10.43 11.48 9.35
N PHE A 313 11.54 11.56 8.64
CA PHE A 313 12.33 10.38 8.25
C PHE A 313 13.34 10.03 9.34
N ILE A 314 13.13 8.89 10.01
CA ILE A 314 14.02 8.41 11.07
C ILE A 314 14.91 7.29 10.55
N PHE A 315 16.22 7.48 10.71
CA PHE A 315 17.25 6.50 10.37
C PHE A 315 17.81 5.90 11.66
N ASP A 316 17.49 4.63 11.90
CA ASP A 316 17.85 3.93 13.15
C ASP A 316 19.38 3.90 13.35
N HIS A 317 19.83 4.04 14.60
CA HIS A 317 21.26 4.01 14.93
C HIS A 317 21.95 2.67 14.61
N LYS A 318 21.17 1.60 14.39
CA LYS A 318 21.68 0.27 14.04
C LYS A 318 21.98 0.12 12.54
N LEU A 319 21.72 1.13 11.71
CA LEU A 319 22.00 1.05 10.28
C LEU A 319 23.52 1.07 10.02
N THR A 320 24.03 -0.03 9.46
CA THR A 320 25.48 -0.22 9.23
C THR A 320 25.92 0.02 7.78
N SER A 321 24.97 0.09 6.85
CA SER A 321 25.22 0.23 5.41
C SER A 321 23.96 0.70 4.69
N GLY A 322 24.08 0.90 3.38
CA GLY A 322 22.96 1.23 2.49
C GLY A 322 22.85 2.72 2.17
N VAL A 323 22.32 3.01 0.98
CA VAL A 323 21.99 4.34 0.50
C VAL A 323 20.47 4.52 0.51
N ASN A 324 19.99 5.41 1.37
CA ASN A 324 18.58 5.74 1.49
C ASN A 324 18.26 6.97 0.68
N THR A 325 17.72 6.77 -0.52
CA THR A 325 17.41 7.86 -1.44
C THR A 325 16.00 8.38 -1.17
N ILE A 326 15.90 9.61 -0.65
CA ILE A 326 14.63 10.32 -0.52
C ILE A 326 14.40 11.09 -1.82
N ALA A 327 13.42 10.66 -2.61
CA ALA A 327 13.19 11.13 -3.97
C ALA A 327 12.64 12.56 -4.03
N ASN A 328 11.90 12.98 -3.01
CA ASN A 328 11.16 14.25 -2.99
C ASN A 328 11.15 14.92 -1.61
N PHE A 329 12.29 14.91 -0.90
CA PHE A 329 12.44 15.61 0.37
C PHE A 329 12.09 17.10 0.23
N ASN A 330 11.12 17.59 1.00
CA ASN A 330 10.61 18.95 0.90
C ASN A 330 10.56 19.65 2.26
N PRO A 331 11.64 20.35 2.68
CA PRO A 331 11.67 21.02 3.97
C PRO A 331 10.68 22.19 4.05
N SER A 332 10.20 22.72 2.91
CA SER A 332 9.16 23.75 2.88
C SER A 332 7.77 23.18 3.21
N ASN A 333 7.56 21.87 3.02
CA ASN A 333 6.36 21.15 3.47
C ASN A 333 6.46 20.70 4.94
N GLY A 334 7.61 20.92 5.59
CA GLY A 334 7.87 20.49 6.95
C GLY A 334 8.54 19.12 7.07
N ASP A 335 9.11 18.58 5.99
CA ASP A 335 9.90 17.36 6.09
C ASP A 335 11.13 17.57 6.99
N MET A 336 11.40 16.55 7.80
CA MET A 336 12.50 16.55 8.75
C MET A 336 13.24 15.22 8.75
N LEU A 337 14.49 15.25 9.21
CA LEU A 337 15.37 14.10 9.34
C LEU A 337 15.65 13.82 10.81
N GLY A 338 15.53 12.58 11.24
CA GLY A 338 15.96 12.10 12.56
C GLY A 338 17.05 11.05 12.41
N PHE A 339 18.19 11.26 13.08
CA PHE A 339 19.35 10.36 12.97
C PHE A 339 19.52 9.43 14.18
N ASP A 340 18.57 9.44 15.12
CA ASP A 340 18.53 8.53 16.26
C ASP A 340 19.83 8.57 17.10
N GLY A 341 20.39 9.77 17.29
CA GLY A 341 21.62 10.01 18.04
C GLY A 341 22.93 9.83 17.25
N GLN A 342 22.87 9.48 15.97
CA GLN A 342 24.06 9.39 15.11
C GLN A 342 24.64 10.77 14.77
N THR A 343 25.96 10.87 14.74
CA THR A 343 26.64 12.01 14.08
C THR A 343 26.64 11.83 12.56
N TYR A 344 26.81 12.93 11.82
CA TYR A 344 26.75 12.91 10.36
C TYR A 344 27.75 13.88 9.71
N THR A 345 28.05 13.63 8.43
CA THR A 345 28.74 14.56 7.53
C THR A 345 27.95 14.73 6.24
N THR A 346 28.10 15.86 5.57
CA THR A 346 27.36 16.17 4.33
C THR A 346 28.29 16.38 3.16
N GLN A 347 27.89 15.90 1.99
CA GLN A 347 28.62 16.05 0.73
C GLN A 347 27.62 16.34 -0.40
N ASN A 348 27.80 17.45 -1.10
CA ASN A 348 27.06 17.71 -2.32
C ASN A 348 27.57 16.79 -3.44
N THR A 349 26.65 16.17 -4.18
CA THR A 349 26.95 15.25 -5.29
C THR A 349 26.18 15.68 -6.55
N ALA A 350 26.47 15.08 -7.70
CA ALA A 350 25.71 15.32 -8.93
C ALA A 350 24.21 14.96 -8.80
N ASN A 351 23.87 14.03 -7.89
CA ASN A 351 22.51 13.52 -7.73
C ASN A 351 21.75 14.19 -6.56
N GLY A 352 22.42 15.03 -5.78
CA GLY A 352 21.86 15.71 -4.61
C GLY A 352 22.77 15.68 -3.39
N MET A 353 22.19 15.98 -2.22
CA MET A 353 22.91 16.11 -0.96
C MET A 353 23.02 14.74 -0.30
N GLN A 354 24.24 14.23 -0.20
CA GLN A 354 24.53 12.99 0.54
C GLN A 354 24.86 13.32 2.00
N ILE A 355 24.20 12.63 2.92
CA ILE A 355 24.43 12.69 4.36
C ILE A 355 24.96 11.33 4.79
N LYS A 356 26.20 11.26 5.27
CA LYS A 356 26.83 10.01 5.74
C LYS A 356 26.68 9.96 7.26
N LEU A 357 26.02 8.92 7.74
CA LEU A 357 25.80 8.69 9.17
C LEU A 357 26.98 7.92 9.76
N SER A 358 27.27 8.18 11.04
CA SER A 358 28.34 7.49 11.78
C SER A 358 28.15 5.98 11.91
N GLY A 359 26.92 5.47 11.80
CA GLY A 359 26.65 4.03 11.75
C GLY A 359 27.13 3.35 10.47
N GLY A 360 27.33 4.10 9.37
CA GLY A 360 27.81 3.59 8.09
C GLY A 360 26.80 3.67 6.95
N ALA A 361 25.51 3.84 7.26
CA ALA A 361 24.49 4.16 6.27
C ALA A 361 24.61 5.60 5.74
N SER A 362 24.04 5.84 4.56
CA SER A 362 23.93 7.19 4.00
C SER A 362 22.52 7.50 3.54
N ILE A 363 22.21 8.79 3.49
CA ILE A 363 20.95 9.34 3.00
C ILE A 363 21.29 10.19 1.78
N LEU A 364 20.56 10.04 0.69
CA LEU A 364 20.66 10.90 -0.48
C LEU A 364 19.35 11.69 -0.60
N LEU A 365 19.42 13.00 -0.37
CA LEU A 365 18.31 13.91 -0.67
C LEU A 365 18.37 14.26 -2.16
N SER A 366 17.59 13.54 -2.96
CA SER A 366 17.62 13.64 -4.43
C SER A 366 17.28 15.05 -4.90
N GLY A 367 18.12 15.62 -5.77
CA GLY A 367 17.89 16.96 -6.35
C GLY A 367 18.08 18.14 -5.38
N ILE A 368 18.42 17.89 -4.11
CA ILE A 368 18.70 18.94 -3.12
C ILE A 368 20.21 19.27 -3.13
N SER A 369 20.57 20.54 -3.30
CA SER A 369 21.98 20.97 -3.40
C SER A 369 22.53 21.69 -2.17
N THR A 370 21.67 22.03 -1.22
CA THR A 370 22.02 22.69 0.04
C THR A 370 21.55 21.87 1.23
N PHE A 371 22.16 22.09 2.39
CA PHE A 371 21.78 21.42 3.63
C PHE A 371 21.64 22.44 4.76
N SER A 372 20.59 22.31 5.56
CA SER A 372 20.40 23.07 6.78
C SER A 372 20.28 22.12 7.97
N SER A 373 21.00 22.41 9.05
CA SER A 373 20.83 21.69 10.32
C SER A 373 19.44 21.90 10.93
N SER A 374 18.70 22.93 10.51
CA SER A 374 17.31 23.14 10.93
C SER A 374 16.34 22.07 10.41
N TRP A 375 16.76 21.24 9.46
CA TRP A 375 15.96 20.11 8.96
C TRP A 375 16.06 18.89 9.86
N ILE A 376 16.86 18.93 10.92
CA ILE A 376 17.07 17.80 11.82
C ILE A 376 16.16 17.92 13.03
N GLN A 377 15.44 16.85 13.33
CA GLN A 377 14.72 16.65 14.58
C GLN A 377 15.44 15.57 15.38
N ASN A 378 16.08 15.98 16.47
CA ASN A 378 16.77 15.06 17.40
C ASN A 378 15.84 14.53 18.48
#